data_AF-A0A0M3IFA9-F1
#
_entry.id   AF-A0A0M3IFA9-F1
#
_cell.length_a   1.000
_cell.length_b   1.000
_cell.length_c   1.000
_cell.angle_alpha   90.00
_cell.angle_beta   90.00
_cell.angle_gamma   90.00
#
_symmetry.space_group_name_H-M   'P 1'
#
loop_
_entity.id
_entity.type
_entity.pdbx_description
1 polymer ?
#
loop_
_entity_poly.entity_id
_entity_poly.type
_entity_poly.pdbx_seq_one_letter_code
_entity_poly.pdbx_strand_id
1 'polypeptide(L)'
;MNYFRGFVLQHAYPRLDVNVSTSTNHLLKSPFCVHPKTGRIAVPITPGQVAHLNPDTLPRIDRLLSELSKVERDEKQNDNRKTLDYKHTSLAPFVETFEVFVDGVLKETSDFD
;
A
#
# COMPACT_ATOMS: atom_id res chain seq x y z
N MET A 1 35.85 19.71 6.03
CA MET A 1 34.38 19.57 6.21
C MET A 1 33.65 18.85 5.07
N ASN A 2 34.21 18.74 3.85
CA ASN A 2 33.51 18.06 2.74
C ASN A 2 33.52 16.52 2.81
N TYR A 3 34.53 15.91 3.44
CA TYR A 3 34.65 14.44 3.55
C TYR A 3 33.53 13.79 4.36
N PHE A 4 33.13 14.41 5.48
CA PHE A 4 32.03 13.89 6.30
C PHE A 4 30.70 13.93 5.53
N ARG A 5 30.42 15.02 4.80
CA ARG A 5 29.23 15.11 3.94
C ARG A 5 29.24 14.03 2.85
N GLY A 6 30.38 13.80 2.21
CA GLY A 6 30.54 12.72 1.23
C GLY A 6 30.27 11.34 1.83
N PHE A 7 30.81 11.08 3.03
CA PHE A 7 30.55 9.85 3.77
C PHE A 7 29.06 9.65 4.07
N VAL A 8 28.37 10.68 4.58
CA VAL A 8 26.92 10.62 4.88
C VAL A 8 26.12 10.33 3.62
N LEU A 9 26.37 11.05 2.52
CA LEU A 9 25.64 10.85 1.27
C LEU A 9 25.85 9.44 0.69
N GLN A 10 27.08 8.94 0.71
CA GLN A 10 27.37 7.61 0.18
C GLN A 10 26.64 6.47 0.92
N HIS A 11 26.37 6.65 2.22
CA HIS A 11 25.80 5.61 3.08
C HIS A 11 24.30 5.79 3.35
N ALA A 12 23.79 7.03 3.39
CA ALA A 12 22.42 7.32 3.79
C ALA A 12 21.55 7.89 2.67
N TYR A 13 22.12 8.40 1.58
CA TYR A 13 21.31 8.88 0.45
C TYR A 13 20.69 7.70 -0.30
N PRO A 14 19.40 7.77 -0.70
CA PRO A 14 18.75 6.69 -1.44
C PRO A 14 19.42 6.46 -2.79
N ARG A 15 19.71 5.19 -3.10
CA ARG A 15 20.18 4.79 -4.42
C ARG A 15 18.99 4.59 -5.33
N LEU A 16 18.78 5.50 -6.28
CA LEU A 16 17.67 5.46 -7.21
C LEU A 16 17.99 4.52 -8.38
N ASP A 17 17.06 3.61 -8.69
CA ASP A 17 17.12 2.84 -9.93
C ASP A 17 16.64 3.73 -11.08
N VAL A 18 17.58 4.33 -11.80
CA VAL A 18 17.29 5.31 -12.86
C VAL A 18 16.44 4.74 -14.00
N ASN A 19 16.49 3.43 -14.24
CA ASN A 19 15.80 2.80 -15.36
C ASN A 19 14.28 2.74 -15.15
N VAL A 20 13.81 2.87 -13.91
CA VAL A 20 12.37 2.88 -13.59
C VAL A 20 11.72 4.25 -13.82
N SER A 21 12.51 5.32 -13.98
CA SER A 21 12.01 6.71 -14.07
C SER A 21 12.34 7.41 -15.39
N THR A 22 13.21 6.86 -16.23
CA THR A 22 13.69 7.53 -17.46
C THR A 22 12.89 7.22 -18.72
N SER A 23 12.08 6.15 -18.72
CA SER A 23 11.25 5.75 -19.86
C SER A 23 9.78 5.69 -19.46
N THR A 24 8.91 6.18 -20.33
CA THR A 24 7.45 6.15 -20.14
C THR A 24 6.85 4.76 -20.32
N ASN A 25 7.59 3.81 -20.90
CA ASN A 25 7.12 2.45 -21.18
C ASN A 25 7.54 1.44 -20.11
N HIS A 26 8.14 1.89 -19.01
CA HIS A 26 8.57 1.01 -17.93
C HIS A 26 7.36 0.42 -17.19
N LEU A 27 7.32 -0.92 -17.07
CA LEU A 27 6.26 -1.59 -16.34
C LEU A 27 6.63 -1.68 -14.86
N LEU A 28 5.78 -1.12 -14.00
CA LEU A 28 5.91 -1.22 -12.56
C LEU A 28 4.84 -2.15 -11.98
N LYS A 29 5.14 -2.72 -10.80
CA LYS A 29 4.19 -3.54 -10.06
C LYS A 29 2.95 -2.71 -9.69
N SER A 30 1.76 -3.26 -9.96
CA SER A 30 0.50 -2.66 -9.53
C SER A 30 0.36 -2.67 -7.99
N PRO A 31 -0.27 -1.64 -7.39
CA PRO A 31 -0.68 -1.68 -6.00
C PRO A 31 -1.52 -2.93 -5.68
N PHE A 32 -1.45 -3.38 -4.43
CA PHE A 32 -2.14 -4.56 -3.90
C PHE A 32 -1.78 -5.91 -4.53
N CYS A 33 -0.83 -5.97 -5.48
CA CYS A 33 -0.35 -7.26 -6.00
C CYS A 33 0.37 -8.08 -4.91
N VAL A 34 0.07 -9.39 -4.89
CA VAL A 34 0.77 -10.37 -4.06
C VAL A 34 2.19 -10.56 -4.56
N HIS A 35 3.20 -10.45 -3.69
CA HIS A 35 4.57 -10.80 -4.04
C HIS A 35 4.75 -12.33 -4.02
N PRO A 36 5.14 -12.97 -5.13
CA PRO A 36 5.02 -14.42 -5.30
C PRO A 36 5.85 -15.22 -4.30
N LYS A 37 7.05 -14.75 -3.93
CA LYS A 37 7.93 -15.48 -3.00
C LYS A 37 7.57 -15.30 -1.53
N THR A 38 7.00 -14.15 -1.17
CA THR A 38 6.76 -13.80 0.25
C THR A 38 5.30 -13.90 0.63
N GLY A 39 4.38 -13.89 -0.35
CA GLY A 39 2.94 -13.79 -0.11
C GLY A 39 2.49 -12.43 0.41
N ARG A 40 3.38 -11.46 0.58
CA ARG A 40 3.06 -10.11 1.08
C ARG A 40 2.30 -9.29 0.03
N ILE A 41 1.35 -8.50 0.49
CA ILE A 41 0.60 -7.57 -0.36
C ILE A 41 1.39 -6.27 -0.53
N ALA A 42 1.48 -5.74 -1.76
CA ALA A 42 2.05 -4.42 -2.01
C ALA A 42 1.08 -3.32 -1.58
N VAL A 43 1.06 -3.00 -0.29
CA VAL A 43 0.14 -2.01 0.29
C VAL A 43 0.68 -0.58 0.14
N PRO A 44 -0.20 0.41 -0.05
CA PRO A 44 0.19 1.83 -0.01
C PRO A 44 0.63 2.21 1.40
N ILE A 45 1.55 3.18 1.47
CA ILE A 45 2.04 3.76 2.72
C ILE A 45 2.09 5.27 2.59
N THR A 46 1.83 5.98 3.67
CA THR A 46 1.99 7.43 3.75
C THR A 46 3.37 7.78 4.31
N PRO A 47 3.93 8.97 3.99
CA PRO A 47 5.22 9.41 4.55
C PRO A 47 5.28 9.36 6.08
N GLY A 48 4.17 9.68 6.76
CA GLY A 48 4.09 9.65 8.22
C GLY A 48 4.17 8.24 8.84
N GLN A 49 3.88 7.19 8.07
CA GLN A 49 3.96 5.80 8.52
C GLN A 49 5.37 5.20 8.40
N VAL A 50 6.23 5.79 7.56
CA VAL A 50 7.53 5.19 7.18
C VAL A 50 8.43 4.91 8.40
N ALA A 51 8.47 5.83 9.36
CA ALA A 51 9.33 5.70 10.55
C ALA A 51 8.95 4.53 11.48
N HIS A 52 7.69 4.07 11.42
CA HIS A 52 7.15 3.03 12.29
C HIS A 52 6.74 1.76 11.53
N LEU A 53 6.94 1.74 10.22
CA LEU A 53 6.57 0.62 9.38
C LEU A 53 7.47 -0.58 9.65
N ASN A 54 6.88 -1.70 10.07
CA ASN A 54 7.57 -2.98 10.13
C ASN A 54 7.18 -3.84 8.91
N PRO A 55 8.11 -4.12 7.97
CA PRO A 55 7.81 -4.94 6.78
C PRO A 55 7.31 -6.36 7.10
N ASP A 56 7.64 -6.89 8.29
CA ASP A 56 7.25 -8.23 8.70
C ASP A 56 5.80 -8.32 9.19
N THR A 57 5.20 -7.20 9.58
CA THR A 57 3.80 -7.13 10.01
C THR A 57 2.84 -6.81 8.87
N LEU A 58 3.34 -6.56 7.66
CA LEU A 58 2.50 -6.26 6.49
C LEU A 58 1.60 -7.44 6.12
N PRO A 59 0.39 -7.18 5.56
CA PRO A 59 -0.56 -8.22 5.20
C PRO A 59 0.05 -9.25 4.25
N ARG A 60 -0.26 -10.53 4.50
CA ARG A 60 0.07 -11.66 3.62
C ARG A 60 -1.20 -12.35 3.17
N ILE A 61 -1.19 -12.88 1.95
CA ILE A 61 -2.37 -13.49 1.33
C ILE A 61 -2.96 -14.65 2.14
N ASP A 62 -2.11 -15.51 2.73
CA ASP A 62 -2.54 -16.63 3.56
C ASP A 62 -3.23 -16.18 4.86
N ARG A 63 -2.73 -15.11 5.48
CA ARG A 63 -3.36 -14.49 6.66
C ARG A 63 -4.71 -13.88 6.30
N LEU A 64 -4.77 -13.13 5.20
CA LEU A 64 -6.02 -12.53 4.74
C LEU A 64 -7.09 -13.58 4.43
N LEU A 65 -6.72 -14.69 3.79
CA LEU A 65 -7.63 -15.82 3.56
C LEU A 65 -8.13 -16.42 4.88
N SER A 66 -7.26 -16.56 5.89
CA SER A 66 -7.67 -17.04 7.22
C SER A 66 -8.61 -16.04 7.92
N GLU A 67 -8.34 -14.75 7.84
CA GLU A 67 -9.19 -13.70 8.41
C GLU A 67 -10.58 -13.73 7.77
N LEU A 68 -10.66 -13.78 6.44
CA LEU A 68 -11.93 -13.88 5.71
C LEU A 68 -12.73 -15.14 6.07
N SER A 69 -12.06 -16.28 6.27
CA SER A 69 -12.73 -17.53 6.63
C SER A 69 -13.40 -17.49 8.02
N LYS A 70 -12.96 -16.58 8.89
CA LYS A 70 -13.49 -16.39 10.25
C LYS A 70 -14.59 -15.34 10.32
N VAL A 71 -14.80 -14.57 9.26
CA VAL A 71 -15.92 -13.63 9.18
C VAL A 71 -17.18 -14.48 9.12
N GLU A 72 -17.86 -14.63 10.26
CA GLU A 72 -19.13 -15.34 10.34
C GLU A 72 -20.11 -14.65 9.40
N ARG A 73 -20.64 -15.40 8.43
CA ARG A 73 -21.75 -14.94 7.61
C ARG A 73 -22.99 -14.98 8.48
N ASP A 74 -23.25 -13.91 9.22
CA ASP A 74 -24.55 -13.72 9.83
C ASP A 74 -25.59 -13.69 8.71
N GLU A 75 -26.33 -14.79 8.55
CA GLU A 75 -27.39 -14.98 7.55
C GLU A 75 -28.59 -14.01 7.74
N LYS A 76 -28.45 -12.99 8.61
CA LYS A 76 -29.49 -12.05 9.01
C LYS A 76 -29.26 -10.59 8.57
N GLN A 77 -28.41 -10.33 7.57
CA GLN A 77 -28.38 -9.01 6.92
C GLN A 77 -29.10 -9.03 5.57
N ASN A 78 -30.44 -8.99 5.68
CA ASN A 78 -31.25 -8.25 4.73
C ASN A 78 -30.88 -6.75 4.86
N ASP A 79 -30.94 -6.02 3.75
CA ASP A 79 -30.89 -4.54 3.62
C ASP A 79 -29.53 -3.82 3.33
N ASN A 80 -29.36 -3.52 2.05
CA ASN A 80 -28.88 -2.25 1.46
C ASN A 80 -27.45 -1.68 1.65
N ARG A 81 -26.49 -2.41 2.22
CA ARG A 81 -25.07 -2.15 1.95
C ARG A 81 -24.27 -3.43 2.23
N LYS A 82 -23.92 -4.21 1.20
CA LYS A 82 -22.94 -5.29 1.37
C LYS A 82 -21.63 -4.64 1.84
N THR A 83 -21.37 -4.68 3.14
CA THR A 83 -20.06 -4.37 3.69
C THR A 83 -19.06 -5.29 3.00
N LEU A 84 -18.07 -4.71 2.34
CA LEU A 84 -17.09 -5.46 1.57
C LEU A 84 -16.22 -6.27 2.55
N ASP A 85 -16.12 -7.59 2.34
CA ASP A 85 -15.52 -8.52 3.30
C ASP A 85 -14.08 -8.15 3.71
N TYR A 86 -13.31 -7.51 2.82
CA TYR A 86 -11.95 -7.05 3.13
C TYR A 86 -11.89 -6.06 4.31
N LYS A 87 -12.99 -5.35 4.61
CA LYS A 87 -13.07 -4.41 5.74
C LYS A 87 -12.91 -5.09 7.09
N HIS A 88 -13.11 -6.40 7.14
CA HIS A 88 -12.92 -7.23 8.35
C HIS A 88 -11.53 -7.90 8.39
N THR A 89 -10.59 -7.45 7.56
CA THR A 89 -9.24 -8.02 7.46
C THR A 89 -8.17 -6.98 7.78
N SER A 90 -6.95 -7.45 8.00
CA SER A 90 -5.75 -6.62 8.16
C SER A 90 -5.40 -5.78 6.92
N LEU A 91 -6.07 -5.99 5.79
CA LEU A 91 -5.91 -5.18 4.57
C LEU A 91 -6.68 -3.84 4.64
N ALA A 92 -7.76 -3.77 5.41
CA ALA A 92 -8.66 -2.62 5.48
C ALA A 92 -7.96 -1.25 5.64
N PRO A 93 -7.05 -1.03 6.61
CA PRO A 93 -6.44 0.29 6.81
C PRO A 93 -5.60 0.76 5.61
N PHE A 94 -5.08 -0.18 4.83
CA PHE A 94 -4.30 0.14 3.64
C PHE A 94 -5.19 0.49 2.44
N VAL A 95 -6.40 -0.08 2.36
CA VAL A 95 -7.39 0.32 1.36
C VAL A 95 -7.91 1.73 1.69
N GLU A 96 -8.21 2.01 2.95
CA GLU A 96 -8.62 3.34 3.41
C GLU A 96 -7.56 4.40 3.10
N THR A 97 -6.28 4.06 3.31
CA THR A 97 -5.15 4.92 2.92
C THR A 97 -5.17 5.23 1.41
N PHE A 98 -5.51 4.25 0.57
CA PHE A 98 -5.59 4.46 -0.87
C PHE A 98 -6.83 5.26 -1.30
N GLU A 99 -7.97 5.02 -0.66
CA GLU A 99 -9.22 5.77 -0.90
C GLU A 99 -8.98 7.27 -0.66
N VAL A 100 -8.33 7.63 0.45
CA VAL A 100 -7.97 9.04 0.73
C VAL A 100 -7.06 9.63 -0.36
N PHE A 101 -6.10 8.86 -0.87
CA PHE A 101 -5.23 9.31 -1.96
C PHE A 101 -6.03 9.53 -3.26
N VAL A 102 -6.88 8.58 -3.65
CA VAL A 102 -7.72 8.68 -4.85
C VAL A 102 -8.68 9.86 -4.76
N ASP A 103 -9.35 10.05 -3.61
CA ASP A 103 -10.23 11.18 -3.38
C ASP A 103 -9.50 12.52 -3.50
N GLY A 104 -8.24 12.60 -3.05
CA GLY A 104 -7.39 13.77 -3.22
C GLY A 104 -7.12 14.09 -4.69
N VAL A 105 -6.73 13.08 -5.47
CA VAL A 105 -6.48 13.22 -6.91
C VAL A 105 -7.74 13.65 -7.67
N LEU A 106 -8.90 13.07 -7.32
CA LEU A 106 -10.18 13.41 -7.96
C LEU A 106 -10.63 14.85 -7.66
N LYS A 107 -10.40 15.34 -6.44
CA LYS A 107 -10.69 16.74 -6.09
C LYS A 107 -9.82 17.70 -6.88
N GLU A 108 -8.51 17.45 -6.91
CA GLU A 108 -7.57 18.27 -7.68
C GLU A 108 -7.93 18.31 -9.16
N THR A 109 -8.34 17.20 -9.75
CA THR A 109 -8.73 17.15 -11.18
C THR A 109 -10.08 17.82 -11.46
N SER A 110 -11.02 17.81 -10.51
CA SER A 110 -12.32 18.47 -10.67
C SER A 110 -12.24 20.01 -10.59
N ASP A 111 -11.17 20.56 -9.99
CA ASP A 111 -10.94 22.01 -9.91
C ASP A 111 -10.38 22.61 -11.23
N PHE A 112 -10.09 21.78 -12.24
CA PHE A 112 -9.61 22.21 -13.56
C PHE A 112 -10.69 22.19 -14.66
N ASP A 113 -11.92 21.78 -14.33
CA ASP A 113 -13.11 21.84 -15.20
C ASP A 113 -13.98 23.08 -14.87
#